data_AF-A0ABD1KJ61-F1
#
_entry.id   AF-A0ABD1KJ61-F1
#
_cell.length_a   1.000
_cell.length_b   1.000
_cell.length_c   1.000
_cell.angle_alpha   90.00
_cell.angle_beta   90.00
_cell.angle_gamma   90.00
#
_symmetry.space_group_name_H-M   'P 1'
#
loop_
_entity.id
_entity.type
_entity.pdbx_description
1 polymer ?
#
loop_
_entity_poly.entity_id
_entity_poly.type
_entity_poly.pdbx_seq_one_letter_code
_entity_poly.pdbx_strand_id
1 'polypeptide(L)'
;MSCAVIWLCLSLGMCVRLSHSLPPQHRGWLRLWEEGEVCGECQKHLCPAAPPGCPAGLVKDACGCCEQCANAEGQLCDLDGAQQFYGHCGEGLRCRRPPRRKRRLKGEDDDEGPEPKCVCRSRSPVCGSDRRTYPNPCQLREEASRKGKELRVVGAGPCYSAPQISKAPRDLQNYTGNEAVFGCEVSAFPLPSVSWKKNGSHNFLPGDDPHISVQARGGPQRFTVSTWLQIQGLHLSDAGMYLCISHNALGEASASAQLDVLRIEIRRSDDELDDDGDRGGGLLL
;
A
#
# COMPACT_ATOMS: atom_id res chain seq x y z
N MET A 1 58.94 -2.26 35.67
CA MET A 1 59.74 -3.07 36.60
C MET A 1 60.24 -4.30 35.85
N SER A 2 61.56 -4.52 35.94
CA SER A 2 62.34 -5.71 35.51
C SER A 2 62.61 -5.91 34.01
N CYS A 3 63.78 -5.42 33.62
CA CYS A 3 64.54 -5.81 32.43
C CYS A 3 65.13 -7.22 32.58
N ALA A 4 65.20 -7.98 31.49
CA ALA A 4 66.17 -9.05 31.32
C ALA A 4 66.93 -8.78 30.01
N VAL A 5 68.15 -8.23 30.14
CA VAL A 5 69.07 -7.98 29.03
C VAL A 5 70.12 -9.07 29.08
N ILE A 6 70.14 -9.97 28.10
CA ILE A 6 71.27 -10.87 27.87
C ILE A 6 72.15 -10.22 26.81
N TRP A 7 73.30 -9.71 27.25
CA TRP A 7 74.37 -9.22 26.38
C TRP A 7 75.22 -10.40 25.92
N LEU A 8 75.34 -10.56 24.60
CA LEU A 8 76.51 -11.18 23.99
C LEU A 8 77.11 -10.15 23.02
N CYS A 9 78.20 -9.53 23.48
CA CYS A 9 79.13 -8.79 22.64
C CYS A 9 79.72 -9.71 21.58
N LEU A 10 79.86 -9.21 20.34
CA LEU A 10 81.11 -9.25 19.57
C LEU A 10 80.98 -8.36 18.31
N SER A 11 81.53 -7.16 18.46
CA SER A 11 82.35 -6.40 17.52
C SER A 11 82.02 -6.30 16.02
N LEU A 12 82.01 -5.04 15.58
CA LEU A 12 82.30 -4.49 14.24
C LEU A 12 81.10 -4.23 13.32
N GLY A 13 80.57 -3.00 13.46
CA GLY A 13 80.41 -2.07 12.36
C GLY A 13 79.60 -2.52 11.15
N MET A 14 78.28 -2.39 11.24
CA MET A 14 77.40 -1.77 10.21
C MET A 14 75.95 -1.88 10.70
N CYS A 15 75.39 -0.79 11.23
CA CYS A 15 73.94 -0.68 11.35
C CYS A 15 73.37 -0.44 9.95
N VAL A 16 73.12 -1.51 9.19
CA VAL A 16 72.14 -1.44 8.10
C VAL A 16 70.78 -1.32 8.79
N ARG A 17 70.13 -0.16 8.66
CA ARG A 17 68.71 -0.06 8.97
C ARG A 17 67.96 -0.96 7.99
N LEU A 18 67.67 -2.19 8.38
CA LEU A 18 66.54 -2.91 7.81
C LEU A 18 65.28 -2.17 8.26
N SER A 19 64.87 -1.20 7.46
CA SER A 19 63.53 -0.65 7.46
C SER A 19 62.55 -1.76 7.06
N HIS A 20 62.16 -2.59 8.02
CA HIS A 20 60.93 -3.35 7.89
C HIS A 20 59.79 -2.35 8.00
N SER A 21 59.23 -2.03 6.83
CA SER A 21 57.97 -1.34 6.67
C SER A 21 56.86 -2.11 7.38
N LEU A 22 56.50 -1.69 8.58
CA LEU A 22 55.19 -2.00 9.14
C LEU A 22 54.15 -1.18 8.35
N PRO A 23 53.05 -1.81 7.90
CA PRO A 23 52.12 -1.19 6.95
C PRO A 23 51.40 0.01 7.60
N PRO A 24 51.14 1.09 6.85
CA PRO A 24 50.55 2.30 7.36
C PRO A 24 49.03 2.15 7.43
N GLN A 25 48.55 1.34 8.36
CA GLN A 25 47.12 1.21 8.61
C GLN A 25 46.88 1.43 10.08
N HIS A 26 46.70 2.70 10.42
CA HIS A 26 45.83 3.22 11.50
C HIS A 26 46.03 4.74 11.66
N ARG A 27 46.01 5.49 10.54
CA ARG A 27 45.87 6.97 10.55
C ARG A 27 44.78 7.48 9.60
N GLY A 28 43.88 6.59 9.14
CA GLY A 28 42.72 6.99 8.32
C GLY A 28 41.63 7.70 9.13
N TRP A 29 41.42 7.30 10.38
CA TRP A 29 40.34 7.85 11.22
C TRP A 29 40.65 9.24 11.79
N LEU A 30 41.92 9.55 12.06
CA LEU A 30 42.33 10.87 12.57
C LEU A 30 42.32 11.97 11.49
N ARG A 31 42.39 11.62 10.19
CA ARG A 31 42.23 12.59 9.10
C ARG A 31 40.77 12.88 8.74
N LEU A 32 39.84 12.01 9.13
CA LEU A 32 38.41 12.20 8.88
C LEU A 32 37.74 13.14 9.89
N TRP A 33 38.41 13.53 10.97
CA TRP A 33 37.86 14.42 12.00
C TRP A 33 38.40 15.86 11.95
N GLU A 34 39.41 16.15 11.13
CA GLU A 34 40.00 17.51 11.05
C GLU A 34 39.68 18.26 9.74
N GLU A 35 39.16 17.60 8.69
CA GLU A 35 38.94 18.24 7.37
C GLU A 35 37.48 18.29 6.89
N GLY A 36 36.48 17.98 7.72
CA GLY A 36 35.10 17.81 7.22
C GLY A 36 33.94 18.27 8.10
N GLU A 37 34.16 18.95 9.23
CA GLU A 37 33.07 19.18 10.20
C GLU A 37 32.51 20.61 10.25
N VAL A 38 33.10 21.59 9.55
CA VAL A 38 32.65 22.97 9.65
C VAL A 38 32.47 23.57 8.27
N CYS A 39 31.21 23.84 7.94
CA CYS A 39 30.85 24.60 6.75
C CYS A 39 31.48 26.01 6.83
N GLY A 40 32.24 26.38 5.80
CA GLY A 40 32.77 27.74 5.65
C GLY A 40 31.68 28.74 5.24
N GLU A 41 32.08 30.00 5.01
CA GLU A 41 31.17 31.02 4.49
C GLU A 41 30.60 30.62 3.12
N CYS A 42 29.29 30.83 2.94
CA CYS A 42 28.60 30.45 1.71
C CYS A 42 28.99 31.35 0.53
N GLN A 43 29.78 30.80 -0.39
CA GLN A 43 30.18 31.45 -1.63
C GLN A 43 29.24 31.05 -2.79
N LYS A 44 28.11 31.75 -2.91
CA LYS A 44 27.04 31.41 -3.89
C LYS A 44 27.49 31.30 -5.35
N HIS A 45 28.51 32.05 -5.75
CA HIS A 45 29.01 32.06 -7.12
C HIS A 45 29.75 30.76 -7.48
N LEU A 46 30.16 29.96 -6.49
CA LEU A 46 30.79 28.66 -6.68
C LEU A 46 29.76 27.52 -6.72
N CYS A 47 28.48 27.81 -6.45
CA CYS A 47 27.46 26.78 -6.43
C CYS A 47 27.16 26.27 -7.84
N PRO A 48 27.12 24.93 -8.04
CA PRO A 48 26.63 24.36 -9.29
C PRO A 48 25.15 24.71 -9.47
N ALA A 49 24.73 24.86 -10.73
CA ALA A 49 23.31 25.00 -11.04
C ALA A 49 22.58 23.69 -10.70
N ALA A 50 21.47 23.79 -9.97
CA ALA A 50 20.65 22.63 -9.68
C ALA A 50 20.07 22.04 -10.98
N PRO A 51 19.93 20.70 -11.07
CA PRO A 51 19.31 20.07 -12.23
C PRO A 51 17.89 20.62 -12.47
N PRO A 52 17.47 20.79 -13.75
CA PRO A 52 16.10 21.16 -14.04
C PRO A 52 15.15 20.03 -13.66
N GLY A 53 13.96 20.38 -13.17
CA GLY A 53 12.88 19.41 -12.94
C GLY A 53 13.03 18.57 -11.67
N CYS A 54 13.43 19.18 -10.55
CA CYS A 54 13.44 18.49 -9.25
C CYS A 54 12.00 18.20 -8.76
N PRO A 55 11.55 16.92 -8.70
CA PRO A 55 10.16 16.60 -8.41
C PRO A 55 9.72 17.07 -7.02
N ALA A 56 10.59 16.93 -6.02
CA ALA A 56 10.35 17.37 -4.65
C ALA A 56 10.79 18.82 -4.36
N GLY A 57 11.11 19.58 -5.40
CA GLY A 57 11.63 20.94 -5.29
C GLY A 57 13.12 20.98 -4.98
N LEU A 58 13.59 22.18 -4.62
CA LEU A 58 14.98 22.46 -4.28
C LEU A 58 15.14 22.56 -2.77
N VAL A 59 16.26 22.07 -2.28
CA VAL A 59 16.73 22.22 -0.90
C VAL A 59 18.15 22.76 -0.92
N LYS A 60 18.60 23.28 0.23
CA LYS A 60 20.00 23.62 0.41
C LYS A 60 20.82 22.36 0.67
N ASP A 61 22.09 22.40 0.29
CA ASP A 61 23.10 21.42 0.68
C ASP A 61 23.26 21.35 2.22
N ALA A 62 24.09 20.42 2.69
CA ALA A 62 24.33 20.22 4.13
C ALA A 62 24.88 21.49 4.83
N CYS A 63 25.52 22.39 4.07
CA CYS A 63 26.04 23.66 4.56
C CYS A 63 25.05 24.82 4.45
N GLY A 64 23.83 24.58 3.96
CA GLY A 64 22.81 25.62 3.79
C GLY A 64 23.10 26.59 2.63
N CYS A 65 24.05 26.30 1.75
CA CYS A 65 24.56 27.24 0.75
C CYS A 65 23.97 27.02 -0.64
N CYS A 66 24.38 25.93 -1.30
CA CYS A 66 24.04 25.64 -2.69
C CYS A 66 22.70 24.93 -2.82
N GLU A 67 22.04 25.11 -3.95
CA GLU A 67 20.75 24.47 -4.23
C GLU A 67 20.95 23.10 -4.86
N GLN A 68 20.22 22.12 -4.37
CA GLN A 68 20.24 20.74 -4.84
C GLN A 68 18.80 20.22 -4.95
N CYS A 69 18.57 19.25 -5.84
CA CYS A 69 17.27 18.59 -5.88
C CYS A 69 17.01 17.87 -4.55
N ALA A 70 15.81 18.05 -4.03
CA ALA A 70 15.42 17.41 -2.79
C ALA A 70 14.94 15.96 -3.01
N ASN A 71 15.04 15.15 -1.96
CA ASN A 71 14.51 13.80 -1.97
C ASN A 71 12.98 13.80 -1.89
N ALA A 72 12.35 13.06 -2.79
CA ALA A 72 10.91 12.83 -2.89
C ALA A 72 10.40 11.79 -1.87
N GLU A 73 9.09 11.69 -1.75
CA GLU A 73 8.46 10.75 -0.83
C GLU A 73 8.88 9.30 -1.13
N GLY A 74 9.38 8.59 -0.12
CA GLY A 74 9.87 7.21 -0.24
C GLY A 74 11.36 7.06 -0.55
N GLN A 75 12.05 8.13 -0.96
CA GLN A 75 13.52 8.11 -1.14
C GLN A 75 14.24 8.15 0.21
N LEU A 76 15.48 7.68 0.21
CA LEU A 76 16.37 7.70 1.38
C LEU A 76 16.72 9.14 1.76
N CYS A 77 17.04 9.35 3.04
CA CYS A 77 17.40 10.67 3.55
C CYS A 77 18.25 10.57 4.81
N ASP A 78 19.03 11.60 5.10
CA ASP A 78 19.80 11.65 6.33
C ASP A 78 18.95 12.17 7.50
N LEU A 79 18.97 11.45 8.63
CA LEU A 79 18.35 11.93 9.86
C LEU A 79 19.22 13.03 10.47
N ASP A 80 18.59 14.13 10.85
CA ASP A 80 19.22 15.20 11.63
C ASP A 80 20.53 15.74 11.02
N GLY A 81 20.74 15.57 9.70
CA GLY A 81 21.96 15.97 8.99
C GLY A 81 23.20 15.15 9.31
N ALA A 82 23.06 14.04 10.05
CA ALA A 82 24.18 13.34 10.69
C ALA A 82 25.14 12.60 9.75
N GLN A 83 24.73 12.32 8.51
CA GLN A 83 25.52 11.46 7.60
C GLN A 83 25.79 12.08 6.21
N GLN A 84 25.09 13.17 5.85
CA GLN A 84 25.21 13.91 4.57
C GLN A 84 25.27 13.06 3.29
N PHE A 85 24.86 11.79 3.34
CA PHE A 85 25.09 10.82 2.28
C PHE A 85 23.89 10.73 1.34
N TYR A 86 22.68 10.70 1.89
CA TYR A 86 21.46 10.57 1.10
C TYR A 86 20.83 11.91 0.76
N GLY A 87 21.10 12.98 1.51
CA GLY A 87 20.59 14.33 1.30
C GLY A 87 19.27 14.63 2.02
N HIS A 88 18.74 15.83 1.76
CA HIS A 88 17.57 16.38 2.45
C HIS A 88 16.25 16.12 1.72
N CYS A 89 15.20 15.87 2.48
CA CYS A 89 13.84 15.76 1.95
C CYS A 89 13.30 17.12 1.48
N GLY A 90 12.47 17.11 0.45
CA GLY A 90 11.81 18.31 -0.06
C GLY A 90 10.89 19.00 0.93
N GLU A 91 10.42 20.19 0.55
CA GLU A 91 9.49 20.98 1.35
C GLU A 91 8.32 20.11 1.85
N GLY A 92 7.82 20.28 3.06
CA GLY A 92 6.64 19.53 3.53
C GLY A 92 6.85 18.01 3.68
N LEU A 93 8.04 17.48 3.42
CA LEU A 93 8.46 16.13 3.80
C LEU A 93 9.23 16.19 5.13
N ARG A 94 9.43 15.04 5.74
CA ARG A 94 10.35 14.84 6.87
C ARG A 94 11.08 13.52 6.71
N CYS A 95 12.33 13.48 7.15
CA CYS A 95 13.08 12.23 7.19
C CYS A 95 12.66 11.40 8.41
N ARG A 96 12.33 10.12 8.23
CA ARG A 96 11.91 9.27 9.34
C ARG A 96 12.31 7.81 9.13
N ARG A 97 12.82 7.16 10.19
CA ARG A 97 12.99 5.69 10.21
C ARG A 97 11.64 4.99 10.27
N PRO A 98 11.33 4.07 9.35
CA PRO A 98 10.13 3.25 9.46
C PRO A 98 10.24 2.32 10.68
N PRO A 99 9.12 1.92 11.30
CA PRO A 99 9.15 1.03 12.45
C PRO A 99 9.72 -0.34 12.06
N ARG A 100 10.60 -0.91 12.90
CA ARG A 100 11.07 -2.29 12.74
C ARG A 100 9.85 -3.23 12.73
N ARG A 101 9.68 -4.01 11.65
CA ARG A 101 8.65 -5.05 11.62
C ARG A 101 9.07 -6.13 12.61
N LYS A 102 8.30 -6.35 13.69
CA LYS A 102 8.49 -7.48 14.63
C LYS A 102 8.14 -8.82 13.97
N ARG A 103 8.81 -9.18 12.87
CA ARG A 103 8.54 -10.39 12.10
C ARG A 103 9.84 -11.02 11.60
N ARG A 104 10.52 -11.74 12.48
CA ARG A 104 10.77 -13.20 12.42
C ARG A 104 11.97 -13.56 13.30
N LEU A 105 11.92 -14.82 13.74
CA LEU A 105 12.93 -15.66 14.41
C LEU A 105 14.01 -14.97 15.27
N LYS A 106 14.01 -15.36 16.54
CA LYS A 106 15.09 -15.15 17.50
C LYS A 106 16.40 -15.71 16.90
N GLY A 107 17.31 -14.85 16.44
CA GLY A 107 18.63 -15.29 15.97
C GLY A 107 19.38 -14.43 14.95
N GLU A 108 18.80 -13.38 14.36
CA GLU A 108 19.55 -12.47 13.46
C GLU A 108 19.92 -11.20 14.22
N ASP A 109 21.18 -11.10 14.63
CA ASP A 109 21.82 -9.86 15.13
C ASP A 109 22.09 -8.89 13.96
N ASP A 110 21.06 -8.56 13.19
CA ASP A 110 21.13 -7.43 12.26
C ASP A 110 20.78 -6.16 13.05
N ASP A 111 21.82 -5.55 13.61
CA ASP A 111 21.76 -4.23 14.27
C ASP A 111 21.41 -3.10 13.28
N GLU A 112 21.34 -3.38 11.98
CA GLU A 112 20.99 -2.37 10.98
C GLU A 112 19.47 -2.15 10.96
N GLY A 113 19.01 -1.09 11.63
CA GLY A 113 17.62 -0.64 11.55
C GLY A 113 17.23 -0.28 10.11
N PRO A 114 15.94 -0.32 9.77
CA PRO A 114 15.53 0.01 8.42
C PRO A 114 15.90 1.46 8.07
N GLU A 115 16.40 1.65 6.86
CA GLU A 115 16.93 2.94 6.42
C GLU A 115 15.86 4.05 6.50
N PRO A 116 16.24 5.27 6.95
CA PRO A 116 15.36 6.41 6.98
C PRO A 116 14.91 6.87 5.60
N LYS A 117 13.62 7.22 5.49
CA LYS A 117 13.00 7.66 4.22
C LYS A 117 12.22 8.96 4.40
N CYS A 118 12.15 9.73 3.32
CA CYS A 118 11.29 10.91 3.26
C CYS A 118 9.83 10.51 3.29
N VAL A 119 9.07 11.10 4.19
CA VAL A 119 7.62 10.88 4.33
C VAL A 119 6.89 12.20 4.35
N CYS A 120 5.72 12.28 3.71
CA CYS A 120 4.96 13.52 3.70
C CYS A 120 4.51 13.90 5.10
N ARG A 121 4.59 15.19 5.44
CA ARG A 121 4.20 15.69 6.76
C ARG A 121 2.72 15.44 7.02
N SER A 122 1.89 15.74 6.01
CA SER A 122 0.46 15.44 5.99
C SER A 122 0.20 14.19 5.14
N ARG A 123 -0.65 13.29 5.63
CA ARG A 123 -1.12 12.10 4.89
C ARG A 123 -2.59 12.22 4.48
N SER A 124 -3.16 13.41 4.64
CA SER A 124 -4.56 13.67 4.31
C SER A 124 -4.68 13.99 2.83
N PRO A 125 -5.69 13.45 2.15
CA PRO A 125 -5.92 13.74 0.74
C PRO A 125 -6.24 15.22 0.53
N VAL A 126 -5.94 15.70 -0.67
CA VAL A 126 -6.17 17.09 -1.08
C VAL A 126 -6.79 17.13 -2.48
N CYS A 127 -7.64 18.13 -2.72
CA CYS A 127 -8.21 18.38 -4.03
C CYS A 127 -7.34 19.35 -4.80
N GLY A 128 -6.81 18.93 -5.94
CA GLY A 128 -6.01 19.76 -6.83
C GLY A 128 -6.86 20.71 -7.67
N SER A 129 -6.21 21.76 -8.18
CA SER A 129 -6.81 22.70 -9.13
C SER A 129 -7.24 22.07 -10.46
N ASP A 130 -6.76 20.86 -10.75
CA ASP A 130 -7.16 20.03 -11.89
C ASP A 130 -8.36 19.11 -11.60
N ARG A 131 -9.04 19.31 -10.47
CA ARG A 131 -10.16 18.49 -9.97
C ARG A 131 -9.78 17.03 -9.71
N ARG A 132 -8.49 16.73 -9.52
CA ARG A 132 -8.03 15.40 -9.13
C ARG A 132 -7.73 15.35 -7.64
N THR A 133 -8.13 14.24 -7.02
CA THR A 133 -7.78 13.93 -5.64
C THR A 133 -6.37 13.37 -5.59
N TYR A 134 -5.51 13.99 -4.78
CA TYR A 134 -4.18 13.50 -4.50
C TYR A 134 -4.13 12.86 -3.11
N PRO A 135 -3.35 11.77 -2.91
CA PRO A 135 -3.27 11.10 -1.60
C PRO A 135 -2.78 11.99 -0.47
N ASN A 136 -1.90 12.94 -0.78
CA ASN A 136 -1.33 13.90 0.13
C ASN A 136 -0.79 15.12 -0.64
N PRO A 137 -0.51 16.26 0.01
CA PRO A 137 -0.01 17.46 -0.67
C PRO A 137 1.40 17.30 -1.29
N CYS A 138 2.23 16.41 -0.78
CA CYS A 138 3.57 16.19 -1.34
C CYS A 138 3.49 15.56 -2.74
N GLN A 139 2.61 14.57 -2.92
CA GLN A 139 2.34 13.92 -4.20
C GLN A 139 1.73 14.88 -5.23
N LEU A 140 0.88 15.83 -4.80
CA LEU A 140 0.35 16.87 -5.68
C LEU A 140 1.47 17.73 -6.26
N ARG A 141 2.39 18.23 -5.41
CA ARG A 141 3.51 19.06 -5.88
C ARG A 141 4.50 18.26 -6.72
N GLU A 142 4.75 16.99 -6.37
CA GLU A 142 5.63 16.13 -7.16
C GLU A 142 5.10 15.99 -8.59
N GLU A 143 3.78 15.78 -8.73
CA GLU A 143 3.13 15.73 -10.03
C GLU A 143 3.16 17.08 -10.75
N ALA A 144 2.98 18.18 -10.02
CA ALA A 144 3.07 19.55 -10.54
C ALA A 144 4.45 19.80 -11.17
N SER A 145 5.51 19.51 -10.42
CA SER A 145 6.90 19.65 -10.83
C SER A 145 7.23 18.77 -12.03
N ARG A 146 6.84 17.48 -11.99
CA ARG A 146 7.12 16.53 -13.07
C ARG A 146 6.46 16.92 -14.39
N LYS A 147 5.25 17.48 -14.32
CA LYS A 147 4.50 17.92 -15.51
C LYS A 147 4.78 19.36 -15.91
N GLY A 148 5.60 20.10 -15.16
CA GLY A 148 5.80 21.53 -15.37
C GLY A 148 4.48 22.32 -15.32
N LYS A 149 3.52 21.87 -14.51
CA LYS A 149 2.19 22.48 -14.38
C LYS A 149 2.06 23.19 -13.05
N GLU A 150 1.39 24.32 -13.05
CA GLU A 150 0.99 24.98 -11.82
C GLU A 150 -0.24 24.30 -11.22
N LEU A 151 0.00 23.32 -10.34
CA LEU A 151 -1.06 22.67 -9.56
C LEU A 151 -1.05 23.20 -8.13
N ARG A 152 -2.22 23.60 -7.65
CA ARG A 152 -2.41 24.14 -6.29
C ARG A 152 -3.45 23.32 -5.56
N VAL A 153 -3.34 23.27 -4.23
CA VAL A 153 -4.38 22.70 -3.38
C VAL A 153 -5.56 23.67 -3.34
N VAL A 154 -6.73 23.22 -3.79
CA VAL A 154 -7.98 23.99 -3.78
C VAL A 154 -8.85 23.62 -2.58
N GLY A 155 -8.77 22.38 -2.12
CA GLY A 155 -9.59 21.91 -0.99
C GLY A 155 -8.85 20.92 -0.11
N ALA A 156 -9.16 20.97 1.19
CA ALA A 156 -8.77 19.94 2.14
C ALA A 156 -9.68 18.71 1.97
N GLY A 157 -9.09 17.52 1.84
CA GLY A 157 -9.83 16.30 1.53
C GLY A 157 -9.87 16.00 0.02
N PRO A 158 -10.54 14.91 -0.37
CA PRO A 158 -10.72 14.57 -1.78
C PRO A 158 -11.57 15.61 -2.51
N CYS A 159 -11.47 15.65 -3.83
CA CYS A 159 -12.39 16.41 -4.65
C CYS A 159 -13.80 15.82 -4.56
N TYR A 160 -14.80 16.69 -4.56
CA TYR A 160 -16.21 16.29 -4.67
C TYR A 160 -16.45 15.53 -5.98
N SER A 161 -17.13 14.39 -5.90
CA SER A 161 -17.43 13.55 -7.04
C SER A 161 -18.78 12.85 -6.88
N ALA A 162 -19.50 12.71 -8.00
CA ALA A 162 -20.68 11.85 -8.07
C ALA A 162 -20.28 10.37 -7.85
N PRO A 163 -21.22 9.49 -7.49
CA PRO A 163 -20.92 8.08 -7.27
C PRO A 163 -20.38 7.43 -8.53
N GLN A 164 -19.34 6.62 -8.37
CA GLN A 164 -18.71 5.84 -9.43
C GLN A 164 -18.58 4.40 -8.96
N ILE A 165 -19.25 3.48 -9.65
CA ILE A 165 -19.22 2.05 -9.35
C ILE A 165 -17.89 1.49 -9.87
N SER A 166 -16.95 1.24 -8.95
CA SER A 166 -15.62 0.72 -9.26
C SER A 166 -15.62 -0.81 -9.44
N LYS A 167 -16.55 -1.50 -8.79
CA LYS A 167 -16.83 -2.92 -9.03
C LYS A 167 -18.34 -3.15 -9.09
N ALA A 168 -18.83 -3.48 -10.27
CA ALA A 168 -20.22 -3.85 -10.48
C ALA A 168 -20.50 -5.29 -9.97
N PRO A 169 -21.75 -5.60 -9.60
CA PRO A 169 -22.16 -6.98 -9.39
C PRO A 169 -22.01 -7.81 -10.66
N ARG A 170 -21.87 -9.11 -10.48
CA ARG A 170 -21.68 -10.07 -11.57
C ARG A 170 -22.86 -11.01 -11.64
N ASP A 171 -23.17 -11.45 -12.84
CA ASP A 171 -24.22 -12.43 -13.08
C ASP A 171 -23.88 -13.75 -12.38
N LEU A 172 -24.92 -14.40 -11.84
CA LEU A 172 -24.80 -15.64 -11.08
C LEU A 172 -25.82 -16.65 -11.60
N GLN A 173 -25.39 -17.90 -11.70
CA GLN A 173 -26.25 -19.04 -11.93
C GLN A 173 -26.06 -20.02 -10.78
N ASN A 174 -27.15 -20.40 -10.11
CA ASN A 174 -27.09 -21.33 -8.99
C ASN A 174 -28.35 -22.20 -8.92
N TYR A 175 -28.39 -23.16 -7.98
CA TYR A 175 -29.50 -24.08 -7.81
C TYR A 175 -30.40 -23.69 -6.65
N THR A 176 -31.66 -24.16 -6.68
CA THR A 176 -32.62 -23.99 -5.60
C THR A 176 -32.04 -24.52 -4.27
N GLY A 177 -32.26 -23.78 -3.19
CA GLY A 177 -31.75 -24.10 -1.85
C GLY A 177 -30.32 -23.60 -1.57
N ASN A 178 -29.55 -23.22 -2.60
CA ASN A 178 -28.22 -22.65 -2.39
C ASN A 178 -28.30 -21.17 -1.98
N GLU A 179 -27.13 -20.56 -1.77
CA GLU A 179 -26.97 -19.14 -1.46
C GLU A 179 -26.44 -18.37 -2.66
N ALA A 180 -26.93 -17.14 -2.88
CA ALA A 180 -26.38 -16.19 -3.84
C ALA A 180 -25.89 -14.91 -3.13
N VAL A 181 -24.74 -14.39 -3.56
CA VAL A 181 -24.17 -13.15 -3.02
C VAL A 181 -23.70 -12.23 -4.15
N PHE A 182 -24.34 -11.07 -4.27
CA PHE A 182 -23.90 -9.98 -5.16
C PHE A 182 -23.04 -8.99 -4.40
N GLY A 183 -21.95 -8.53 -5.00
CA GLY A 183 -21.07 -7.49 -4.45
C GLY A 183 -21.06 -6.25 -5.33
N CYS A 184 -21.07 -5.06 -4.71
CA CYS A 184 -20.97 -3.78 -5.41
C CYS A 184 -20.02 -2.85 -4.63
N GLU A 185 -19.05 -2.24 -5.31
CA GLU A 185 -18.10 -1.28 -4.73
C GLU A 185 -18.27 0.07 -5.41
N VAL A 186 -18.48 1.11 -4.61
CA VAL A 186 -18.76 2.47 -5.08
C VAL A 186 -17.80 3.45 -4.44
N SER A 187 -17.29 4.40 -5.23
CA SER A 187 -16.44 5.50 -4.78
C SER A 187 -17.13 6.83 -5.03
N ALA A 188 -17.19 7.70 -4.01
CA ALA A 188 -17.75 9.05 -4.14
C ALA A 188 -17.30 9.94 -2.98
N PHE A 189 -17.29 11.25 -3.19
CA PHE A 189 -17.16 12.21 -2.11
C PHE A 189 -18.21 13.33 -2.23
N PRO A 190 -19.08 13.55 -1.22
CA PRO A 190 -19.19 12.81 0.04
C PRO A 190 -19.58 11.34 -0.13
N LEU A 191 -19.38 10.54 0.92
CA LEU A 191 -19.73 9.11 0.93
C LEU A 191 -21.19 8.92 0.48
N PRO A 192 -21.46 8.01 -0.48
CA PRO A 192 -22.79 7.87 -1.04
C PRO A 192 -23.65 6.91 -0.21
N SER A 193 -24.97 7.06 -0.31
CA SER A 193 -25.90 6.00 0.07
C SER A 193 -25.89 4.92 -1.01
N VAL A 194 -25.96 3.65 -0.62
CA VAL A 194 -26.05 2.52 -1.56
C VAL A 194 -27.23 1.65 -1.17
N SER A 195 -28.03 1.26 -2.15
CA SER A 195 -29.27 0.50 -1.98
C SER A 195 -29.37 -0.58 -3.06
N TRP A 196 -30.11 -1.64 -2.75
CA TRP A 196 -30.34 -2.73 -3.69
C TRP A 196 -31.81 -2.82 -4.05
N LYS A 197 -32.08 -3.21 -5.28
CA LYS A 197 -33.45 -3.33 -5.80
C LYS A 197 -33.53 -4.46 -6.80
N LYS A 198 -34.58 -5.28 -6.73
CA LYS A 198 -34.91 -6.22 -7.81
C LYS A 198 -35.62 -5.47 -8.93
N ASN A 199 -35.20 -5.66 -10.18
CA ASN A 199 -35.78 -4.99 -11.33
C ASN A 199 -37.29 -5.26 -11.42
N GLY A 200 -38.08 -4.24 -11.68
CA GLY A 200 -39.55 -4.31 -11.69
C GLY A 200 -40.23 -4.30 -10.32
N SER A 201 -39.50 -4.45 -9.20
CA SER A 201 -40.06 -4.20 -7.86
C SER A 201 -40.19 -2.69 -7.61
N HIS A 202 -41.13 -2.26 -6.77
CA HIS A 202 -41.18 -0.88 -6.30
C HIS A 202 -40.30 -0.66 -5.05
N ASN A 203 -40.05 -1.72 -4.28
CA ASN A 203 -39.40 -1.66 -2.98
C ASN A 203 -37.90 -1.93 -3.06
N PHE A 204 -37.12 -1.29 -2.17
CA PHE A 204 -35.72 -1.62 -1.96
C PHE A 204 -35.57 -2.88 -1.09
N LEU A 205 -34.50 -3.63 -1.32
CA LEU A 205 -34.13 -4.82 -0.54
C LEU A 205 -33.43 -4.41 0.77
N PRO A 206 -33.55 -5.22 1.85
CA PRO A 206 -34.21 -6.52 1.93
C PRO A 206 -35.76 -6.47 2.01
N GLY A 207 -36.35 -5.30 2.26
CA GLY A 207 -37.80 -5.18 2.47
C GLY A 207 -38.26 -6.00 3.68
N ASP A 208 -39.36 -6.74 3.52
CA ASP A 208 -39.92 -7.64 4.55
C ASP A 208 -39.52 -9.11 4.33
N ASP A 209 -38.54 -9.37 3.45
CA ASP A 209 -38.18 -10.73 3.07
C ASP A 209 -37.09 -11.33 3.98
N PRO A 210 -37.40 -12.34 4.82
CA PRO A 210 -36.46 -12.85 5.83
C PRO A 210 -35.27 -13.62 5.23
N HIS A 211 -35.35 -14.10 4.00
CA HIS A 211 -34.23 -14.82 3.37
C HIS A 211 -33.26 -13.90 2.61
N ILE A 212 -33.56 -12.59 2.52
CA ILE A 212 -32.69 -11.58 1.89
C ILE A 212 -32.04 -10.73 2.97
N SER A 213 -30.74 -10.48 2.83
CA SER A 213 -30.03 -9.52 3.66
C SER A 213 -29.11 -8.62 2.83
N VAL A 214 -28.99 -7.36 3.27
CA VAL A 214 -28.10 -6.36 2.66
C VAL A 214 -27.12 -5.87 3.70
N GLN A 215 -25.84 -5.90 3.37
CA GLN A 215 -24.77 -5.37 4.20
C GLN A 215 -24.03 -4.26 3.45
N ALA A 216 -23.65 -3.20 4.15
CA ALA A 216 -22.80 -2.15 3.61
C ALA A 216 -21.71 -1.82 4.64
N ARG A 217 -20.47 -1.70 4.17
CA ARG A 217 -19.30 -1.31 5.00
C ARG A 217 -18.43 -0.33 4.23
N GLY A 218 -17.55 0.36 4.95
CA GLY A 218 -16.45 1.10 4.33
C GLY A 218 -15.62 0.15 3.47
N GLY A 219 -15.31 0.57 2.25
CA GLY A 219 -14.53 -0.20 1.30
C GLY A 219 -13.03 -0.22 1.63
N PRO A 220 -12.21 -0.87 0.78
CA PRO A 220 -10.77 -1.02 1.03
C PRO A 220 -9.99 0.30 0.96
N GLN A 221 -10.59 1.34 0.37
CA GLN A 221 -9.99 2.67 0.21
C GLN A 221 -10.85 3.71 0.95
N ARG A 222 -10.26 4.89 1.18
CA ARG A 222 -11.03 6.00 1.77
C ARG A 222 -12.12 6.44 0.79
N PHE A 223 -13.28 6.82 1.32
CA PHE A 223 -14.42 7.30 0.52
C PHE A 223 -14.97 6.26 -0.47
N THR A 224 -14.72 4.98 -0.20
CA THR A 224 -15.38 3.88 -0.90
C THR A 224 -16.33 3.14 0.03
N VAL A 225 -17.42 2.62 -0.52
CA VAL A 225 -18.40 1.79 0.16
C VAL A 225 -18.48 0.47 -0.59
N SER A 226 -18.39 -0.63 0.15
CA SER A 226 -18.64 -1.96 -0.37
C SER A 226 -19.95 -2.48 0.21
N THR A 227 -20.84 -2.95 -0.66
CA THR A 227 -22.12 -3.52 -0.26
C THR A 227 -22.29 -4.92 -0.84
N TRP A 228 -23.00 -5.77 -0.09
CA TRP A 228 -23.32 -7.13 -0.45
C TRP A 228 -24.82 -7.38 -0.27
N LEU A 229 -25.44 -7.95 -1.31
CA LEU A 229 -26.79 -8.49 -1.26
C LEU A 229 -26.69 -10.00 -1.20
N GLN A 230 -27.24 -10.61 -0.16
CA GLN A 230 -27.21 -12.04 0.10
C GLN A 230 -28.63 -12.59 0.11
N ILE A 231 -28.86 -13.66 -0.65
CA ILE A 231 -30.14 -14.37 -0.76
C ILE A 231 -29.89 -15.81 -0.33
N GLN A 232 -30.53 -16.23 0.76
CA GLN A 232 -30.39 -17.55 1.35
C GLN A 232 -31.51 -18.48 0.87
N GLY A 233 -31.20 -19.76 0.65
CA GLY A 233 -32.21 -20.75 0.30
C GLY A 233 -32.96 -20.40 -0.99
N LEU A 234 -32.22 -20.26 -2.09
CA LEU A 234 -32.74 -19.77 -3.37
C LEU A 234 -34.04 -20.47 -3.81
N HIS A 235 -35.03 -19.68 -4.16
CA HIS A 235 -36.26 -20.11 -4.81
C HIS A 235 -36.28 -19.67 -6.28
N LEU A 236 -37.07 -20.33 -7.11
CA LEU A 236 -37.17 -19.96 -8.53
C LEU A 236 -37.73 -18.55 -8.75
N SER A 237 -38.53 -18.06 -7.80
CA SER A 237 -39.03 -16.68 -7.79
C SER A 237 -37.91 -15.65 -7.62
N ASP A 238 -36.75 -16.05 -7.10
CA ASP A 238 -35.62 -15.15 -6.83
C ASP A 238 -34.86 -14.81 -8.10
N ALA A 239 -35.02 -15.62 -9.15
CA ALA A 239 -34.45 -15.33 -10.47
C ALA A 239 -34.88 -13.95 -10.96
N GLY A 240 -33.97 -13.27 -11.66
CA GLY A 240 -34.17 -11.93 -12.20
C GLY A 240 -32.97 -11.01 -12.02
N MET A 241 -33.16 -9.77 -12.42
CA MET A 241 -32.10 -8.76 -12.42
C MET A 241 -32.09 -7.95 -11.12
N TYR A 242 -30.93 -7.83 -10.49
CA TYR A 242 -30.70 -7.07 -9.27
C TYR A 242 -29.86 -5.84 -9.57
N LEU A 243 -30.28 -4.69 -9.06
CA LEU A 243 -29.64 -3.39 -9.24
C LEU A 243 -29.01 -2.92 -7.93
N CYS A 244 -27.74 -2.53 -8.01
CA CYS A 244 -27.04 -1.71 -7.02
C CYS A 244 -27.21 -0.24 -7.44
N ILE A 245 -27.85 0.57 -6.60
CA ILE A 245 -28.13 1.98 -6.87
C ILE A 245 -27.43 2.81 -5.81
N SER A 246 -26.61 3.77 -6.24
CA SER A 246 -25.83 4.63 -5.36
C SER A 246 -26.08 6.11 -5.65
N HIS A 247 -26.27 6.89 -4.59
CA HIS A 247 -26.65 8.29 -4.68
C HIS A 247 -25.84 9.16 -3.70
N ASN A 248 -25.45 10.35 -4.15
CA ASN A 248 -24.98 11.43 -3.27
C ASN A 248 -25.46 12.79 -3.81
N ALA A 249 -25.08 13.88 -3.14
CA ALA A 249 -25.48 15.24 -3.52
C ALA A 249 -25.07 15.69 -4.94
N LEU A 250 -24.17 14.96 -5.61
CA LEU A 250 -23.68 15.27 -6.95
C LEU A 250 -24.30 14.39 -8.05
N GLY A 251 -25.01 13.32 -7.68
CA GLY A 251 -25.69 12.47 -8.66
C GLY A 251 -25.89 11.03 -8.20
N GLU A 252 -26.21 10.19 -9.19
CA GLU A 252 -26.54 8.78 -9.00
C GLU A 252 -25.72 7.91 -9.98
N ALA A 253 -25.41 6.69 -9.56
CA ALA A 253 -24.88 5.64 -10.42
C ALA A 253 -25.56 4.31 -10.09
N SER A 254 -25.81 3.49 -11.12
CA SER A 254 -26.43 2.18 -10.96
C SER A 254 -25.70 1.12 -11.79
N ALA A 255 -25.63 -0.10 -11.27
CA ALA A 255 -25.17 -1.28 -11.99
C ALA A 255 -26.07 -2.48 -11.68
N SER A 256 -26.15 -3.43 -12.60
CA SER A 256 -27.05 -4.57 -12.50
C SER A 256 -26.33 -5.91 -12.69
N ALA A 257 -26.92 -6.97 -12.16
CA ALA A 257 -26.53 -8.35 -12.42
C ALA A 257 -27.76 -9.26 -12.52
N GLN A 258 -27.67 -10.30 -13.33
CA GLN A 258 -28.69 -11.32 -13.53
C GLN A 258 -28.48 -12.49 -12.56
N LEU A 259 -29.57 -12.96 -11.94
CA LEU A 259 -29.61 -14.22 -11.17
C LEU A 259 -30.44 -15.26 -11.92
N ASP A 260 -29.82 -16.38 -12.24
CA ASP A 260 -30.50 -17.55 -12.80
C ASP A 260 -30.53 -18.68 -11.75
N VAL A 261 -31.74 -19.21 -11.48
CA VAL A 261 -31.95 -20.26 -10.48
C VAL A 261 -32.46 -21.53 -11.16
N LEU A 262 -31.70 -22.62 -11.05
CA LEU A 262 -32.04 -23.94 -11.59
C LEU A 262 -32.60 -24.87 -10.52
N ARG A 263 -33.48 -25.79 -10.90
CA ARG A 263 -33.94 -26.85 -9.98
C ARG A 263 -32.86 -27.91 -9.80
N ILE A 264 -32.79 -28.49 -8.61
CA ILE A 264 -32.03 -29.74 -8.39
C ILE A 264 -32.89 -30.89 -8.92
N GLU A 265 -32.51 -31.50 -10.04
CA GLU A 265 -33.10 -32.75 -10.50
C GLU A 265 -32.46 -33.92 -9.75
N ILE A 266 -33.13 -34.41 -8.71
CA ILE A 266 -32.75 -35.68 -8.08
C ILE A 266 -33.19 -36.79 -9.03
N ARG A 267 -32.25 -37.39 -9.76
CA ARG A 267 -32.51 -38.68 -10.41
C ARG A 267 -32.72 -39.71 -9.30
N ARG A 268 -33.97 -40.08 -9.04
CA ARG A 268 -34.26 -41.32 -8.31
C ARG A 268 -33.81 -42.47 -9.18
N SER A 269 -32.74 -43.15 -8.79
CA SER A 269 -32.58 -44.56 -9.11
C SER A 269 -33.59 -45.30 -8.24
N ASP A 270 -34.83 -45.37 -8.72
CA ASP A 270 -35.72 -46.44 -8.31
C ASP A 270 -35.15 -47.71 -8.98
N ASP A 271 -34.13 -48.31 -8.36
CA ASP A 271 -33.76 -49.69 -8.68
C ASP A 271 -34.89 -50.58 -8.17
N GLU A 272 -35.41 -51.35 -9.11
CA GLU A 272 -36.63 -52.12 -9.06
C GLU A 272 -36.63 -53.17 -7.94
N LEU A 273 -37.82 -53.31 -7.35
CA LEU A 273 -38.24 -54.52 -6.65
C LEU A 273 -38.30 -55.66 -7.66
N ASP A 274 -37.29 -56.53 -7.68
CA ASP A 274 -37.48 -57.89 -8.19
C ASP A 274 -37.91 -58.81 -7.04
N ASP A 275 -39.22 -58.99 -7.01
CA ASP A 275 -39.95 -60.11 -6.42
C ASP A 275 -39.52 -61.40 -7.12
N ASP A 276 -38.64 -62.19 -6.51
CA ASP A 276 -38.38 -63.58 -6.92
C ASP A 276 -39.01 -64.53 -5.89
N GLY A 277 -40.33 -64.66 -6.01
CA GLY A 277 -41.09 -65.76 -5.45
C GLY A 277 -41.02 -67.00 -6.35
N ASP A 278 -40.68 -68.11 -5.71
CA ASP A 278 -40.99 -69.50 -6.10
C ASP A 278 -39.94 -70.32 -6.88
N ARG A 279 -39.20 -71.14 -6.12
CA ARG A 279 -38.98 -72.55 -6.47
C ARG A 279 -39.08 -73.42 -5.22
N GLY A 280 -40.23 -74.06 -5.06
CA GLY A 280 -40.40 -75.18 -4.14
C GLY A 280 -39.51 -76.40 -4.45
N GLY A 281 -39.38 -77.26 -3.44
CA GLY A 281 -39.10 -78.69 -3.60
C GLY A 281 -37.72 -79.17 -3.15
N GLY A 282 -37.61 -79.68 -1.92
CA GLY A 282 -36.41 -80.38 -1.43
C GLY A 282 -36.56 -80.93 0.00
N LEU A 283 -36.84 -82.23 0.09
CA LEU A 283 -37.12 -83.08 1.25
C LEU A 283 -35.96 -83.25 2.27
N LEU A 284 -36.30 -83.63 3.51
CA LEU A 284 -35.56 -84.45 4.52
C LEU A 284 -35.10 -83.75 5.82
N LEU A 285 -35.86 -83.90 6.90
CA LEU A 285 -35.64 -84.86 8.02
C LEU A 285 -36.74 -84.72 9.08
#